data_AF-A0A1V4SGD2-F1
#
_entry.id   AF-A0A1V4SGD2-F1
#
_cell.length_a   1.000
_cell.length_b   1.000
_cell.length_c   1.000
_cell.angle_alpha   90.00
_cell.angle_beta   90.00
_cell.angle_gamma   90.00
#
_symmetry.space_group_name_H-M   'P 1'
#
loop_
_entity.id
_entity.type
_entity.pdbx_description
1 polymer ?
#
loop_
_entity_poly.entity_id
_entity_poly.type
_entity_poly.pdbx_seq_one_letter_code
_entity_poly.pdbx_strand_id
1 'polypeptide(L)'
;MLETYIRETTELVHLTINGGLIKTTFEHPFYVKDAGFVNAGELEAGNEVLDSSGNVLLVENRKVEITDEPTKVYNFQVDDFHTYHVGDNGVLVHNANYNKGASEVKNGVNIELKYKDGWTAAQRVEADAKVQALTEAPTVKTAPNRSGTSASSRYKKANGPDSVPQGKDVDHTIDLQLGGADDILNMNPLDNSVNRSLGKQIQNKIKDYPVGTQFDEFTIR
;
A
#
# COMPACT_ATOMS: atom_id res chain seq x y z
N MET A 1 -21.75 17.32 0.31
CA MET A 1 -21.27 17.73 -1.01
C MET A 1 -20.99 16.46 -1.79
N LEU A 2 -21.50 16.28 -3.02
CA LEU A 2 -21.25 15.06 -3.79
C LEU A 2 -19.93 15.21 -4.55
N GLU A 3 -18.89 14.47 -4.16
CA GLU A 3 -17.62 14.42 -4.90
C GLU A 3 -17.62 13.22 -5.84
N THR A 4 -17.32 13.46 -7.12
CA THR A 4 -17.21 12.41 -8.14
C THR A 4 -15.75 12.17 -8.51
N TYR A 5 -15.34 10.90 -8.46
CA TYR A 5 -13.99 10.45 -8.79
C TYR A 5 -14.04 9.66 -10.10
N ILE A 6 -13.27 10.10 -11.10
CA ILE A 6 -13.12 9.41 -12.38
C ILE A 6 -11.73 8.77 -12.39
N ARG A 7 -11.65 7.45 -12.57
CA ARG A 7 -10.38 6.74 -12.78
C ARG A 7 -10.42 5.91 -14.04
N GLU A 8 -9.24 5.59 -14.55
CA GLU A 8 -9.07 4.63 -15.64
C GLU A 8 -8.45 3.36 -15.07
N THR A 9 -9.06 2.21 -15.36
CA THR A 9 -8.56 0.89 -14.96
C THR A 9 -8.60 -0.05 -16.17
N THR A 10 -7.60 -0.92 -16.29
CA THR A 10 -7.62 -2.02 -17.26
C THR A 10 -8.21 -3.30 -16.65
N GLU A 11 -8.48 -3.33 -15.35
CA GLU A 11 -9.04 -4.49 -14.67
C GLU A 11 -10.48 -4.22 -14.20
N LEU A 12 -11.41 -5.05 -14.68
CA LEU A 12 -12.83 -5.03 -14.32
C LEU A 12 -13.27 -6.38 -13.79
N VAL A 13 -14.18 -6.36 -12.82
CA VAL A 13 -14.82 -7.55 -12.27
C VAL A 13 -16.30 -7.53 -12.61
N HIS A 14 -16.77 -8.64 -13.19
CA HIS A 14 -18.16 -8.90 -13.52
C HIS A 14 -18.71 -9.90 -12.52
N LEU A 15 -19.65 -9.46 -11.69
CA LEU A 15 -20.36 -10.29 -10.71
C LEU A 15 -21.78 -10.53 -11.19
N THR A 16 -22.20 -11.80 -11.21
CA THR A 16 -23.62 -12.14 -11.34
C THR A 16 -24.16 -12.42 -9.94
N ILE A 17 -25.12 -11.62 -9.48
CA ILE A 17 -25.72 -11.74 -8.15
C ILE A 17 -27.23 -11.82 -8.32
N ASN A 18 -27.81 -12.98 -7.98
CA ASN A 18 -29.25 -13.27 -8.13
C ASN A 18 -29.79 -12.88 -9.53
N GLY A 19 -29.12 -13.34 -10.59
CA GLY A 19 -29.42 -13.03 -12.00
C GLY A 19 -29.05 -11.62 -12.48
N GLY A 20 -28.68 -10.69 -11.59
CA GLY A 20 -28.26 -9.34 -11.94
C GLY A 20 -26.76 -9.23 -12.21
N LEU A 21 -26.36 -8.56 -13.29
CA LEU A 21 -24.95 -8.32 -13.61
C LEU A 21 -24.48 -6.99 -13.03
N ILE A 22 -23.42 -7.04 -12.21
CA ILE A 22 -22.73 -5.86 -11.68
C ILE A 22 -21.32 -5.85 -12.25
N LYS A 23 -20.97 -4.77 -12.95
CA LYS A 23 -19.60 -4.49 -13.38
C LYS A 23 -18.99 -3.50 -12.41
N THR A 24 -17.85 -3.86 -11.85
CA THR A 24 -17.18 -3.06 -10.85
C THR A 24 -15.66 -3.22 -10.99
N THR A 25 -14.92 -2.49 -10.18
CA THR A 25 -13.47 -2.63 -10.10
C THR A 25 -13.08 -3.69 -9.08
N PHE A 26 -11.90 -4.28 -9.23
CA PHE A 26 -11.41 -5.34 -8.36
C PHE A 26 -11.51 -5.00 -6.86
N GLU A 27 -11.08 -3.81 -6.49
CA GLU A 27 -10.99 -3.33 -5.10
C GLU A 27 -12.32 -2.86 -4.52
N HIS A 28 -13.43 -2.98 -5.25
CA HIS A 28 -14.69 -2.42 -4.76
C HIS A 28 -15.28 -3.32 -3.67
N PRO A 29 -15.48 -2.84 -2.43
CA PRO A 29 -15.90 -3.68 -1.32
C PRO A 29 -17.41 -3.98 -1.32
N PHE A 30 -17.77 -5.26 -1.25
CA PHE A 30 -19.12 -5.78 -1.07
C PHE A 30 -19.28 -6.35 0.33
N TYR A 31 -20.45 -6.14 0.95
CA TYR A 31 -20.69 -6.69 2.28
C TYR A 31 -21.11 -8.17 2.18
N VAL A 32 -20.23 -9.06 2.64
CA VAL A 32 -20.46 -10.51 2.74
C VAL A 32 -20.96 -10.83 4.14
N LYS A 33 -22.06 -11.57 4.21
CA LYS A 33 -22.66 -12.04 5.46
C LYS A 33 -21.64 -12.86 6.25
N ASP A 34 -21.54 -12.59 7.55
CA ASP A 34 -20.61 -13.23 8.50
C ASP A 34 -19.10 -12.97 8.25
N ALA A 35 -18.73 -12.20 7.21
CA ALA A 35 -17.33 -11.88 6.89
C ALA A 35 -17.02 -10.37 6.83
N GLY A 36 -18.03 -9.51 6.64
CA GLY A 36 -17.84 -8.06 6.50
C GLY A 36 -17.54 -7.64 5.07
N PHE A 37 -16.83 -6.52 4.87
CA PHE A 37 -16.52 -6.02 3.54
C PHE A 37 -15.38 -6.83 2.88
N VAL A 38 -15.67 -7.37 1.70
CA VAL A 38 -14.76 -8.16 0.87
C VAL A 38 -14.65 -7.52 -0.51
N ASN A 39 -13.44 -7.46 -1.07
CA ASN A 39 -13.23 -6.89 -2.41
C ASN A 39 -13.99 -7.70 -3.46
N ALA A 40 -14.55 -7.02 -4.48
CA ALA A 40 -15.25 -7.67 -5.59
C ALA A 40 -14.38 -8.72 -6.30
N GLY A 41 -13.08 -8.45 -6.40
CA GLY A 41 -12.07 -9.35 -6.92
C GLY A 41 -11.81 -10.58 -6.06
N GLU A 42 -12.27 -10.63 -4.82
CA GLU A 42 -12.09 -11.75 -3.90
C GLU A 42 -13.38 -12.56 -3.69
N LEU A 43 -14.52 -12.06 -4.19
CA LEU A 43 -15.78 -12.80 -4.13
C LEU A 43 -15.73 -14.07 -4.96
N GLU A 44 -16.35 -15.13 -4.45
CA GLU A 44 -16.52 -16.38 -5.15
C GLU A 44 -18.00 -16.74 -5.31
N ALA A 45 -18.30 -17.56 -6.32
CA ALA A 45 -19.62 -18.12 -6.47
C ALA A 45 -19.99 -18.92 -5.20
N GLY A 46 -21.14 -18.65 -4.63
CA GLY A 46 -21.58 -19.19 -3.34
C GLY A 46 -21.45 -18.23 -2.17
N ASN A 47 -20.76 -17.08 -2.31
CA ASN A 47 -20.76 -16.06 -1.27
C ASN A 47 -22.15 -15.43 -1.10
N GLU A 48 -22.51 -15.17 0.16
CA GLU A 48 -23.76 -14.53 0.56
C GLU A 48 -23.51 -13.04 0.80
N VAL A 49 -24.06 -12.16 -0.04
CA VAL A 49 -24.01 -10.69 0.16
C VAL A 49 -25.37 -10.16 0.61
N LEU A 50 -25.41 -8.93 1.12
CA LEU A 50 -26.67 -8.34 1.62
C LEU A 50 -27.25 -7.30 0.66
N ASP A 51 -28.58 -7.27 0.56
CA ASP A 51 -29.34 -6.19 -0.08
C ASP A 51 -29.66 -5.04 0.89
N SER A 52 -30.30 -3.99 0.38
CA SER A 52 -30.73 -2.82 1.16
C SER A 52 -31.72 -3.07 2.29
N SER A 53 -32.39 -4.21 2.28
CA SER A 53 -33.30 -4.65 3.33
C SER A 53 -32.65 -5.64 4.30
N GLY A 54 -31.37 -5.97 4.09
CA GLY A 54 -30.62 -6.96 4.86
C GLY A 54 -30.91 -8.41 4.46
N ASN A 55 -31.54 -8.64 3.32
CA ASN A 55 -31.75 -10.00 2.80
C ASN A 55 -30.46 -10.55 2.16
N VAL A 56 -30.32 -11.86 2.19
CA VAL A 56 -29.20 -12.56 1.58
C VAL A 56 -29.41 -12.71 0.07
N LEU A 57 -28.42 -12.29 -0.70
CA LEU A 57 -28.28 -12.52 -2.13
C LEU A 57 -27.07 -13.41 -2.40
N LEU A 58 -27.19 -14.32 -3.37
CA LEU A 58 -26.12 -15.24 -3.72
C LEU A 58 -25.28 -14.69 -4.88
N VAL A 59 -23.96 -14.72 -4.72
CA VAL A 59 -23.03 -14.55 -5.85
C VAL A 59 -23.07 -15.83 -6.67
N GLU A 60 -23.54 -15.73 -7.91
CA GLU A 60 -23.68 -16.86 -8.83
C GLU A 60 -22.42 -17.06 -9.67
N ASN A 61 -21.75 -15.98 -10.02
CA ASN A 61 -20.56 -16.02 -10.86
C ASN A 61 -19.66 -14.80 -10.66
N ARG A 62 -18.34 -15.00 -10.83
CA ARG A 62 -17.34 -13.94 -10.91
C ARG A 62 -16.48 -14.16 -12.16
N LYS A 63 -16.31 -13.10 -12.95
CA LYS A 63 -15.34 -13.05 -14.05
C LYS A 63 -14.47 -11.81 -13.93
N VAL A 64 -13.15 -11.97 -14.03
CA VAL A 64 -12.21 -10.87 -14.17
C VAL A 64 -11.92 -10.64 -15.66
N GLU A 65 -11.96 -9.39 -16.07
CA GLU A 65 -11.67 -8.94 -17.43
C GLU A 65 -10.51 -7.96 -17.39
N ILE A 66 -9.46 -8.26 -18.15
CA ILE A 66 -8.36 -7.34 -18.42
C ILE A 66 -8.62 -6.73 -19.80
N THR A 67 -8.81 -5.41 -19.86
CA THR A 67 -9.04 -4.67 -21.10
C THR A 67 -7.73 -4.15 -21.67
N ASP A 68 -7.57 -4.22 -23.00
CA ASP A 68 -6.37 -3.73 -23.69
C ASP A 68 -6.21 -2.20 -23.59
N GLU A 69 -7.34 -1.48 -23.49
CA GLU A 69 -7.37 -0.04 -23.27
C GLU A 69 -7.97 0.28 -21.88
N PRO A 70 -7.46 1.30 -21.17
CA PRO A 70 -8.01 1.71 -19.88
C PRO A 70 -9.49 2.15 -19.99
N THR A 71 -10.36 1.58 -19.16
CA THR A 71 -11.78 1.92 -19.08
C THR A 71 -12.03 2.96 -17.99
N LYS A 72 -12.77 4.02 -18.31
CA LYS A 72 -13.22 5.01 -17.32
C LYS A 72 -14.28 4.41 -16.40
N VAL A 73 -14.02 4.44 -15.10
CA VAL A 73 -14.97 4.06 -14.06
C VAL A 73 -15.23 5.27 -13.15
N TYR A 74 -16.47 5.36 -12.69
CA TYR A 74 -16.98 6.49 -11.92
C TYR A 74 -17.28 6.02 -10.49
N ASN A 75 -16.83 6.77 -9.50
CA ASN A 75 -17.30 6.63 -8.13
C ASN A 75 -17.79 7.98 -7.60
N PHE A 76 -18.63 7.96 -6.57
CA PHE A 76 -19.04 9.17 -5.86
C PHE A 76 -19.00 8.92 -4.35
N GLN A 77 -18.56 9.93 -3.60
CA GLN A 77 -18.50 9.86 -2.14
C GLN A 77 -19.79 10.41 -1.53
N VAL A 78 -20.31 9.67 -0.53
CA VAL A 78 -21.44 10.08 0.30
C VAL A 78 -20.89 10.47 1.69
N ASP A 79 -21.25 11.66 2.16
CA ASP A 79 -20.61 12.33 3.32
C ASP A 79 -20.84 11.63 4.67
N ASP A 80 -21.98 10.97 4.89
CA ASP A 80 -22.36 10.51 6.25
C ASP A 80 -22.32 8.99 6.46
N PHE A 81 -22.86 8.22 5.52
CA PHE A 81 -22.77 6.76 5.53
C PHE A 81 -21.97 6.37 4.31
N HIS A 82 -20.71 5.98 4.50
CA HIS A 82 -19.81 5.55 3.45
C HIS A 82 -20.24 4.20 2.84
N THR A 83 -21.54 3.97 2.63
CA THR A 83 -22.14 2.77 2.07
C THR A 83 -23.29 3.15 1.15
N TYR A 84 -23.40 2.50 0.00
CA TYR A 84 -24.49 2.71 -0.94
C TYR A 84 -24.92 1.37 -1.58
N HIS A 85 -26.01 1.39 -2.34
CA HIS A 85 -26.54 0.20 -3.00
C HIS A 85 -26.32 0.26 -4.51
N VAL A 86 -25.91 -0.86 -5.12
CA VAL A 86 -25.62 -0.96 -6.56
C VAL A 86 -26.44 -2.03 -7.24
N GLY A 87 -26.74 -1.79 -8.52
CA GLY A 87 -27.52 -2.69 -9.37
C GLY A 87 -29.00 -2.74 -9.01
N ASP A 88 -29.78 -3.40 -9.87
CA ASP A 88 -31.25 -3.51 -9.71
C ASP A 88 -31.65 -4.28 -8.45
N ASN A 89 -30.75 -5.16 -7.98
CA ASN A 89 -30.95 -5.95 -6.77
C ASN A 89 -30.57 -5.19 -5.48
N GLY A 90 -30.08 -3.95 -5.58
CA GLY A 90 -29.80 -3.09 -4.43
C GLY A 90 -28.77 -3.68 -3.47
N VAL A 91 -27.63 -4.15 -3.99
CA VAL A 91 -26.57 -4.81 -3.21
C VAL A 91 -25.78 -3.80 -2.40
N LEU A 92 -25.58 -4.06 -1.10
CA LEU A 92 -24.87 -3.17 -0.18
C LEU A 92 -23.36 -3.20 -0.44
N VAL A 93 -22.81 -2.04 -0.80
CA VAL A 93 -21.39 -1.80 -1.02
C VAL A 93 -20.89 -0.65 -0.14
N HIS A 94 -19.59 -0.62 0.15
CA HIS A 94 -18.96 0.52 0.82
C HIS A 94 -18.42 1.50 -0.22
N ASN A 95 -18.48 2.79 0.09
CA ASN A 95 -17.74 3.80 -0.62
C ASN A 95 -16.25 3.49 -0.45
N ALA A 96 -15.61 3.03 -1.53
CA ALA A 96 -14.18 2.81 -1.52
C ALA A 96 -13.51 4.16 -1.22
N ASN A 97 -12.94 4.30 -0.02
CA ASN A 97 -11.95 5.35 0.22
C ASN A 97 -10.82 5.05 -0.75
N TYR A 98 -10.80 5.78 -1.87
CA TYR A 98 -9.76 5.70 -2.88
C TYR A 98 -8.48 6.32 -2.33
N ASN A 99 -7.90 5.68 -1.32
CA ASN A 99 -6.49 5.77 -1.08
C ASN A 99 -5.82 5.13 -2.30
N LYS A 100 -5.00 5.91 -3.01
CA LYS A 100 -4.15 5.40 -4.09
C LYS A 100 -3.34 4.22 -3.55
N GLY A 101 -3.68 3.01 -3.99
CA GLY A 101 -2.95 1.80 -3.68
C GLY A 101 -3.88 0.69 -3.25
N ALA A 102 -3.90 -0.37 -4.06
CA ALA A 102 -4.35 -1.71 -3.72
C ALA A 102 -4.39 -1.95 -2.20
N SER A 103 -5.58 -2.21 -1.67
CA SER A 103 -5.66 -2.98 -0.44
C SER A 103 -5.29 -4.42 -0.80
N GLU A 104 -3.99 -4.64 -1.00
CA GLU A 104 -3.40 -5.94 -0.69
C GLU A 104 -3.88 -6.29 0.72
N VAL A 105 -4.35 -7.51 0.92
CA VAL A 105 -4.48 -8.05 2.26
C VAL A 105 -3.08 -8.01 2.87
N LYS A 106 -2.81 -6.94 3.60
CA LYS A 106 -1.54 -6.67 4.26
C LYS A 106 -1.39 -7.67 5.43
N ASN A 107 -0.94 -8.88 5.08
CA ASN A 107 -0.62 -9.99 6.00
C ASN A 107 0.82 -9.93 6.54
N GLY A 108 1.58 -8.95 6.11
CA GLY A 108 2.88 -8.58 6.61
C GLY A 108 2.83 -7.88 7.97
N VAL A 109 4.01 -7.64 8.50
CA VAL A 109 4.21 -7.18 9.87
C VAL A 109 4.30 -5.65 9.88
N ASN A 110 3.54 -5.01 10.76
CA ASN A 110 3.66 -3.57 10.99
C ASN A 110 4.83 -3.27 11.95
N ILE A 111 5.69 -2.34 11.55
CA ILE A 111 6.90 -1.96 12.28
C ILE A 111 6.73 -0.55 12.84
N GLU A 112 6.63 -0.47 14.16
CA GLU A 112 6.59 0.80 14.87
C GLU A 112 8.02 1.26 15.25
N LEU A 113 8.38 2.44 14.76
CA LEU A 113 9.62 3.19 15.03
C LEU A 113 9.31 4.39 15.93
N LYS A 114 10.36 5.07 16.40
CA LYS A 114 10.24 6.23 17.29
C LYS A 114 11.09 7.39 16.81
N TYR A 115 10.58 8.60 17.03
CA TYR A 115 11.41 9.80 16.93
C TYR A 115 12.50 9.77 18.00
N LYS A 116 13.66 10.33 17.67
CA LYS A 116 14.70 10.57 18.67
C LYS A 116 14.42 11.89 19.39
N ASP A 117 14.64 11.91 20.69
CA ASP A 117 14.59 13.13 21.48
C ASP A 117 15.54 14.20 20.92
N GLY A 118 15.06 15.43 20.83
CA GLY A 118 15.82 16.57 20.30
C GLY A 118 15.83 16.69 18.78
N TRP A 119 15.10 15.85 18.03
CA TRP A 119 14.96 16.05 16.58
C TRP A 119 14.19 17.32 16.23
N THR A 120 14.79 18.07 15.29
CA THR A 120 14.16 19.26 14.69
C THR A 120 12.98 18.87 13.82
N ALA A 121 12.12 19.83 13.47
CA ALA A 121 11.01 19.60 12.54
C ALA A 121 11.49 19.07 11.19
N ALA A 122 12.62 19.58 10.68
CA ALA A 122 13.21 19.10 9.43
C ALA A 122 13.65 17.62 9.52
N GLN A 123 14.26 17.22 10.65
CA GLN A 123 14.65 15.83 10.88
C GLN A 123 13.44 14.89 11.00
N ARG A 124 12.33 15.36 11.58
CA ARG A 124 11.09 14.59 11.63
C ARG A 124 10.47 14.41 10.25
N VAL A 125 10.42 15.48 9.44
CA VAL A 125 9.95 15.39 8.04
C VAL A 125 10.79 14.41 7.22
N GLU A 126 12.11 14.42 7.39
CA GLU A 126 13.00 13.46 6.73
C GLU A 126 12.79 12.01 7.23
N ALA A 127 12.50 11.84 8.52
CA ALA A 127 12.15 10.54 9.09
C ALA A 127 10.82 10.02 8.54
N ASP A 128 9.80 10.90 8.46
CA ASP A 128 8.47 10.58 7.95
C ASP A 128 8.54 10.20 6.47
N ALA A 129 9.31 10.95 5.66
CA ALA A 129 9.51 10.62 4.25
C ALA A 129 10.19 9.25 4.06
N LYS A 130 11.18 8.92 4.91
CA LYS A 130 11.81 7.58 4.87
C LYS A 130 10.81 6.49 5.26
N VAL A 131 10.02 6.70 6.32
CA VAL A 131 9.02 5.74 6.76
C VAL A 131 7.93 5.53 5.72
N GLN A 132 7.46 6.60 5.09
CA GLN A 132 6.52 6.54 3.98
C GLN A 132 7.09 5.74 2.81
N ALA A 133 8.34 6.00 2.40
CA ALA A 133 8.98 5.25 1.33
C ALA A 133 9.13 3.75 1.64
N LEU A 134 9.33 3.38 2.91
CA LEU A 134 9.35 1.98 3.34
C LEU A 134 7.95 1.35 3.32
N THR A 135 6.91 2.09 3.70
CA THR A 135 5.50 1.63 3.68
C THR A 135 4.94 1.47 2.26
N GLU A 136 5.39 2.31 1.32
CA GLU A 136 4.97 2.27 -0.09
C GLU A 136 5.74 1.21 -0.90
N ALA A 137 6.89 0.76 -0.40
CA ALA A 137 7.70 -0.25 -1.05
C ALA A 137 7.25 -1.69 -0.66
N PRO A 138 7.43 -2.68 -1.55
CA PRO A 138 7.19 -4.09 -1.23
C PRO A 138 8.31 -4.64 -0.34
N THR A 139 8.33 -4.23 0.93
CA THR A 139 9.44 -4.56 1.83
C THR A 139 9.36 -5.99 2.34
N VAL A 140 10.48 -6.69 2.25
CA VAL A 140 10.58 -8.10 2.66
C VAL A 140 11.91 -8.35 3.34
N LYS A 141 11.91 -9.15 4.41
CA LYS A 141 13.13 -9.53 5.09
C LYS A 141 14.07 -10.25 4.12
N THR A 142 15.21 -9.64 3.84
CA THR A 142 16.25 -10.20 2.98
C THR A 142 17.57 -10.36 3.72
N ALA A 143 18.38 -11.32 3.26
CA ALA A 143 19.79 -11.36 3.63
C ALA A 143 20.50 -10.18 2.95
N PRO A 144 21.16 -9.28 3.70
CA PRO A 144 21.78 -8.11 3.10
C PRO A 144 22.97 -8.53 2.23
N ASN A 145 22.86 -8.35 0.92
CA ASN A 145 23.98 -8.49 0.00
C ASN A 145 24.65 -7.13 -0.17
N ARG A 146 25.87 -6.98 0.38
CA ARG A 146 26.58 -5.69 0.40
C ARG A 146 27.62 -5.65 -0.70
N SER A 147 27.63 -4.58 -1.50
CA SER A 147 28.78 -4.25 -2.34
C SER A 147 30.04 -4.02 -1.49
N GLY A 148 31.20 -4.40 -2.02
CA GLY A 148 32.50 -4.08 -1.42
C GLY A 148 32.87 -2.59 -1.48
N THR A 149 32.06 -1.76 -2.16
CA THR A 149 32.24 -0.31 -2.27
C THR A 149 31.12 0.42 -1.53
N SER A 150 31.46 1.44 -0.74
CA SER A 150 30.48 2.18 0.06
C SER A 150 29.44 2.92 -0.81
N ALA A 151 28.19 2.96 -0.34
CA ALA A 151 27.09 3.68 -0.99
C ALA A 151 27.45 5.15 -1.27
N SER A 152 28.04 5.84 -0.27
CA SER A 152 28.55 7.21 -0.42
C SER A 152 29.59 7.35 -1.55
N SER A 153 30.52 6.40 -1.69
CA SER A 153 31.51 6.47 -2.78
C SER A 153 30.87 6.28 -4.15
N ARG A 154 29.89 5.37 -4.27
CA ARG A 154 29.17 5.11 -5.52
C ARG A 154 28.30 6.31 -5.91
N TYR A 155 27.59 6.88 -4.95
CA TYR A 155 26.75 8.05 -5.17
C TYR A 155 27.55 9.28 -5.60
N LYS A 156 28.66 9.59 -4.93
CA LYS A 156 29.55 10.69 -5.32
C LYS A 156 30.19 10.48 -6.70
N LYS A 157 30.49 9.24 -7.07
CA LYS A 157 31.01 8.92 -8.42
C LYS A 157 29.98 9.21 -9.51
N ALA A 158 28.70 8.99 -9.23
CA ALA A 158 27.61 9.20 -10.18
C ALA A 158 27.13 10.66 -10.24
N ASN A 159 27.02 11.32 -9.09
CA ASN A 159 26.39 12.65 -8.96
C ASN A 159 27.40 13.79 -8.72
N GLY A 160 28.69 13.47 -8.59
CA GLY A 160 29.76 14.41 -8.31
C GLY A 160 30.18 14.45 -6.83
N PRO A 161 31.40 14.92 -6.52
CA PRO A 161 31.96 14.88 -5.17
C PRO A 161 31.19 15.73 -4.14
N ASP A 162 30.56 16.83 -4.59
CA ASP A 162 29.81 17.78 -3.78
C ASP A 162 28.30 17.45 -3.69
N SER A 163 27.88 16.31 -4.23
CA SER A 163 26.48 15.87 -4.24
C SER A 163 25.92 15.47 -2.87
N VAL A 164 26.77 15.38 -1.85
CA VAL A 164 26.38 15.00 -0.48
C VAL A 164 26.57 16.21 0.44
N PRO A 165 25.48 16.89 0.85
CA PRO A 165 25.58 18.02 1.76
C PRO A 165 26.21 17.67 3.10
N GLN A 166 26.85 18.65 3.75
CA GLN A 166 27.41 18.47 5.08
C GLN A 166 26.32 18.08 6.09
N GLY A 167 26.57 17.04 6.89
CA GLY A 167 25.60 16.52 7.85
C GLY A 167 24.67 15.43 7.29
N LYS A 168 24.81 15.07 6.01
CA LYS A 168 24.05 13.98 5.37
C LYS A 168 24.91 12.72 5.23
N ASP A 169 24.31 11.57 5.51
CA ASP A 169 24.84 10.26 5.15
C ASP A 169 24.10 9.78 3.89
N VAL A 170 24.80 9.18 2.93
CA VAL A 170 24.16 8.51 1.79
C VAL A 170 23.83 7.08 2.17
N ASP A 171 22.57 6.73 2.05
CA ASP A 171 22.09 5.37 2.33
C ASP A 171 21.00 4.96 1.34
N HIS A 172 20.67 3.67 1.35
CA HIS A 172 19.55 3.17 0.59
C HIS A 172 18.22 3.69 1.19
N THR A 173 17.29 4.04 0.30
CA THR A 173 15.95 4.53 0.62
C THR A 173 15.13 3.38 1.16
N ILE A 174 15.14 2.26 0.42
CA ILE A 174 14.73 0.95 0.91
C ILE A 174 15.97 0.22 1.40
N ASP A 175 16.01 -0.12 2.69
CA ASP A 175 17.10 -0.86 3.30
C ASP A 175 17.38 -2.20 2.58
N LEU A 176 18.66 -2.55 2.39
CA LEU A 176 19.06 -3.85 1.80
C LEU A 176 18.55 -5.08 2.57
N GLN A 177 18.23 -4.91 3.86
CA GLN A 177 17.65 -5.93 4.75
C GLN A 177 16.12 -6.04 4.60
N LEU A 178 15.51 -5.13 3.82
CA LEU A 178 14.08 -5.02 3.53
C LEU A 178 13.79 -5.21 2.01
N GLY A 179 14.70 -5.83 1.27
CA GLY A 179 14.54 -6.06 -0.17
C GLY A 179 14.95 -4.89 -1.06
N GLY A 180 15.57 -3.85 -0.50
CA GLY A 180 16.07 -2.73 -1.29
C GLY A 180 17.14 -3.16 -2.31
N ALA A 181 17.06 -2.62 -3.52
CA ALA A 181 18.08 -2.83 -4.55
C ALA A 181 19.38 -2.12 -4.18
N ASP A 182 20.53 -2.77 -4.41
CA ASP A 182 21.85 -2.16 -4.24
C ASP A 182 22.25 -1.29 -5.46
N ASP A 183 21.37 -0.34 -5.81
CA ASP A 183 21.46 0.56 -6.95
C ASP A 183 21.59 2.03 -6.50
N ILE A 184 22.27 2.85 -7.29
CA ILE A 184 22.38 4.29 -7.10
C ILE A 184 21.00 4.95 -7.08
N LEU A 185 20.03 4.45 -7.86
CA LEU A 185 18.65 4.94 -7.88
C LEU A 185 17.91 4.76 -6.54
N ASN A 186 18.35 3.78 -5.74
CA ASN A 186 17.84 3.58 -4.38
C ASN A 186 18.69 4.33 -3.34
N MET A 187 19.76 5.03 -3.70
CA MET A 187 20.62 5.75 -2.75
C MET A 187 20.26 7.24 -2.68
N ASN A 188 20.04 7.77 -1.48
CA ASN A 188 19.74 9.19 -1.28
C ASN A 188 20.47 9.75 -0.04
N PRO A 189 20.84 11.04 -0.04
CA PRO A 189 21.39 11.71 1.13
C PRO A 189 20.27 11.97 2.17
N LEU A 190 20.48 11.51 3.39
CA LEU A 190 19.56 11.68 4.53
C LEU A 190 20.31 12.27 5.73
N ASP A 191 19.64 13.03 6.59
CA ASP A 191 20.25 13.53 7.84
C ASP A 191 20.93 12.38 8.60
N ASN A 192 22.19 12.59 8.98
CA ASN A 192 23.00 11.54 9.60
C ASN A 192 22.39 11.00 10.89
N SER A 193 21.70 11.84 11.68
CA SER A 193 21.06 11.42 12.92
C SER A 193 19.77 10.65 12.63
N VAL A 194 19.02 11.04 11.61
CA VAL A 194 17.83 10.32 11.16
C VAL A 194 18.23 8.93 10.64
N ASN A 195 19.19 8.90 9.72
CA ASN A 195 19.62 7.68 9.06
C ASN A 195 20.13 6.63 10.06
N ARG A 196 21.06 7.04 10.95
CA ARG A 196 21.64 6.13 11.95
C ARG A 196 20.62 5.64 12.97
N SER A 197 19.66 6.48 13.36
CA SER A 197 18.61 6.12 14.31
C SER A 197 17.64 5.11 13.70
N LEU A 198 17.02 5.45 12.56
CA LEU A 198 16.00 4.62 11.93
C LEU A 198 16.60 3.30 11.45
N GLY A 199 17.78 3.31 10.81
CA GLY A 199 18.44 2.09 10.38
C GLY A 199 18.70 1.12 11.53
N LYS A 200 19.08 1.62 12.72
CA LYS A 200 19.28 0.79 13.91
C LYS A 200 17.97 0.26 14.49
N GLN A 201 16.92 1.09 14.53
CA GLN A 201 15.61 0.68 15.00
C GLN A 201 15.01 -0.41 14.11
N ILE A 202 15.05 -0.21 12.78
CA ILE A 202 14.61 -1.19 11.78
C ILE A 202 15.37 -2.49 12.00
N GLN A 203 16.71 -2.46 12.01
CA GLN A 203 17.53 -3.66 12.23
C GLN A 203 17.08 -4.43 13.49
N ASN A 204 16.89 -3.73 14.61
CA ASN A 204 16.49 -4.35 15.87
C ASN A 204 15.07 -4.92 15.82
N LYS A 205 14.15 -4.27 15.10
CA LYS A 205 12.75 -4.70 14.97
C LYS A 205 12.61 -5.91 14.05
N ILE A 206 13.43 -5.99 13.00
CA ILE A 206 13.33 -7.06 11.99
C ILE A 206 14.30 -8.22 12.21
N LYS A 207 15.15 -8.21 13.24
CA LYS A 207 16.22 -9.22 13.43
C LYS A 207 15.70 -10.63 13.69
N ASP A 208 14.56 -10.74 14.38
CA ASP A 208 14.01 -12.03 14.84
C ASP A 208 13.01 -12.62 13.83
N TYR A 209 12.74 -11.90 12.74
CA TYR A 209 11.86 -12.37 11.67
C TYR A 209 12.62 -13.23 10.65
N PRO A 210 12.00 -14.31 10.14
CA PRO A 210 12.60 -15.14 9.10
C PRO A 210 12.76 -14.37 7.78
N VAL A 211 13.76 -14.78 6.99
CA VAL A 211 13.91 -14.28 5.61
C VAL A 211 12.64 -14.62 4.82
N GLY A 212 12.12 -13.65 4.07
CA GLY A 212 10.86 -13.76 3.35
C GLY A 212 9.64 -13.17 4.09
N THR A 213 9.78 -12.73 5.35
CA THR A 213 8.70 -11.98 6.02
C THR A 213 8.43 -10.66 5.32
N GLN A 214 7.19 -10.45 4.89
CA GLN A 214 6.72 -9.18 4.36
C GLN A 214 6.48 -8.17 5.49
N PHE A 215 6.86 -6.91 5.28
CA PHE A 215 6.50 -5.79 6.16
C PHE A 215 5.65 -4.81 5.39
N ASP A 216 4.58 -4.37 6.02
CA ASP A 216 3.45 -3.78 5.33
C ASP A 216 3.25 -2.31 5.65
N GLU A 217 3.58 -1.94 6.88
CA GLU A 217 3.46 -0.59 7.35
C GLU A 217 4.60 -0.29 8.31
N PHE A 218 5.33 0.78 8.04
CA PHE A 218 6.22 1.42 8.98
C PHE A 218 5.51 2.66 9.53
N THR A 219 5.52 2.83 10.85
CA THR A 219 4.94 4.00 11.52
C THR A 219 5.92 4.59 12.52
N ILE A 220 5.77 5.87 12.83
CA ILE A 220 6.49 6.52 13.95
C ILE A 220 5.48 6.89 15.02
N ARG A 221 5.73 6.46 16.27
CA ARG A 221 4.93 6.83 17.45
C ARG A 221 5.79 7.32 18.61
#